data_AF-D7R8D3-F1
#
_entry.id   AF-D7R8D3-F1
#
_cell.length_a   1.000
_cell.length_b   1.000
_cell.length_c   1.000
_cell.angle_alpha   90.00
_cell.angle_beta   90.00
_cell.angle_gamma   90.00
#
_symmetry.space_group_name_H-M   'P 1'
#
loop_
_entity.id
_entity.type
_entity.pdbx_description
1 polymer ?
#
loop_
_entity_poly.entity_id
_entity_poly.type
_entity_poly.pdbx_seq_one_letter_code
_entity_poly.pdbx_strand_id
1 'polypeptide(L)' 'SVHWHGLRLENRYDGTHETQTPVEVGERYTARVTFPDPGTFWYHS' A
#
# COMPACT_ATOMS: atom_id res chain seq x y z
N SER A 1 0.30 7.87 4.10
CA SER A 1 0.04 6.73 3.19
C SER A 1 0.87 5.54 3.64
N VAL A 2 0.65 4.36 3.04
CA VAL A 2 1.57 3.23 3.11
C VAL A 2 1.73 2.67 1.70
N HIS A 3 2.92 2.82 1.11
CA HIS A 3 3.28 2.23 -0.17
C HIS A 3 3.93 0.86 0.01
N TRP A 4 3.58 -0.10 -0.86
CA TRP A 4 4.06 -1.48 -0.83
C TRP A 4 5.13 -1.69 -1.90
N HIS A 5 6.37 -1.35 -1.56
CA HIS A 5 7.46 -1.34 -2.52
C HIS A 5 7.75 -2.74 -3.07
N GLY A 6 7.70 -2.85 -4.40
CA GLY A 6 7.96 -4.08 -5.13
C GLY A 6 6.80 -5.08 -5.16
N LEU A 7 5.69 -4.82 -4.47
CA LEU A 7 4.55 -5.73 -4.43
C LEU A 7 3.63 -5.51 -5.63
N ARG A 8 3.22 -6.60 -6.28
CA ARG A 8 2.16 -6.57 -7.29
C ARG A 8 0.80 -6.76 -6.62
N LEU A 9 0.02 -5.68 -6.51
CA LEU A 9 -1.26 -5.64 -5.81
C LEU A 9 -2.35 -4.91 -6.60
N GLU A 10 -3.58 -4.90 -6.08
CA GLU A 10 -4.64 -4.05 -6.63
C GLU A 10 -4.25 -2.57 -6.47
N ASN A 11 -4.31 -1.80 -7.57
CA ASN A 11 -3.81 -0.42 -7.61
C ASN A 11 -4.36 0.49 -6.50
N ARG A 12 -5.61 0.30 -6.07
CA ARG A 12 -6.25 1.07 -4.98
C ARG A 12 -5.55 0.97 -3.61
N TYR A 13 -4.68 -0.03 -3.43
CA TYR A 13 -3.94 -0.29 -2.19
C TYR A 13 -2.47 0.14 -2.29
N ASP A 14 -2.02 0.67 -3.43
CA ASP A 14 -0.62 1.00 -3.69
C ASP A 14 -0.10 2.16 -2.83
N GLY A 15 -0.98 3.01 -2.30
CA GLY A 15 -0.63 4.03 -1.31
C GLY A 15 0.17 5.21 -1.87
N THR A 16 0.21 5.38 -3.19
CA THR A 16 0.73 6.59 -3.85
C THR A 16 -0.33 7.71 -3.84
N HIS A 17 0.09 8.96 -4.05
CA HIS A 17 -0.84 10.10 -4.11
C HIS A 17 -1.90 9.97 -5.23
N GLU A 18 -1.60 9.21 -6.28
CA GLU A 18 -2.52 8.93 -7.39
C GLU A 18 -3.57 7.86 -7.04
N THR A 19 -3.26 6.98 -6.09
CA THR A 19 -4.06 5.79 -5.80
C THR A 19 -4.84 5.89 -4.51
N GLN A 20 -4.44 6.79 -3.61
CA GLN A 20 -5.04 6.91 -2.29
C GLN A 20 -5.07 8.35 -1.78
N THR A 21 -6.20 8.74 -1.19
CA THR A 21 -6.26 9.93 -0.34
C THR A 21 -5.35 9.73 0.89
N PRO A 22 -4.62 10.77 1.33
CA PRO A 22 -3.89 10.72 2.58
C PRO A 22 -4.78 10.25 3.73
N VAL A 23 -4.23 9.38 4.58
CA VAL A 23 -4.88 8.98 5.84
C VAL A 23 -4.54 10.06 6.85
N GLU A 24 -5.54 10.80 7.30
CA GLU A 24 -5.33 11.93 8.21
C GLU A 24 -4.97 11.45 9.62
N VAL A 25 -4.47 12.36 10.44
CA VAL A 25 -4.12 12.06 11.83
C VAL A 25 -5.36 11.55 12.59
N GLY A 26 -5.26 10.33 13.12
CA GLY A 26 -6.35 9.67 13.85
C GLY A 26 -7.27 8.83 12.99
N GLU A 27 -7.17 8.91 11.66
CA GLU A 27 -7.88 8.02 10.75
C GLU A 27 -7.22 6.64 10.65
N ARG A 28 -7.97 5.70 10.09
CA ARG A 28 -7.49 4.34 9.82
C ARG A 28 -7.79 3.97 8.39
N TYR A 29 -6.85 3.22 7.81
CA TYR A 29 -6.99 2.64 6.49
C TYR A 29 -6.68 1.15 6.56
N THR A 30 -7.43 0.34 5.80
CA THR A 30 -7.22 -1.11 5.70
C THR A 30 -6.87 -1.46 4.28
N ALA A 31 -5.64 -1.95 4.08
CA ALA A 31 -5.21 -2.55 2.82
C ALA A 31 -5.42 -4.06 2.87
N ARG A 32 -5.91 -4.64 1.76
CA ARG A 32 -5.90 -6.10 1.57
C ARG A 32 -4.88 -6.43 0.50
N VAL A 33 -3.77 -7.04 0.92
CA VAL A 33 -2.65 -7.36 0.03
C VAL A 33 -2.44 -8.87 -0.05
N THR A 34 -2.04 -9.32 -1.23
CA THR A 34 -1.65 -10.71 -1.52
C THR A 34 -0.22 -10.67 -2.05
N PHE A 35 0.60 -11.66 -1.70
CA PHE A 35 1.98 -11.80 -2.14
C PHE A 35 2.10 -12.92 -3.18
N PRO A 36 1.86 -12.64 -4.48
CA PRO A 36 1.85 -13.67 -5.50
C PRO A 36 3.25 -14.14 -5.90
N ASP A 37 4.29 -13.34 -5.63
CA ASP A 37 5.64 -13.55 -6.11
C ASP A 37 6.59 -13.77 -4.89
N PRO A 38 7.48 -14.78 -4.90
CA PRO A 38 8.47 -14.95 -3.83
C PRO A 38 9.56 -13.89 -3.92
N GLY A 39 9.92 -13.29 -2.79
CA GLY A 39 10.97 -12.27 -2.76
C GLY A 39 10.97 -11.46 -1.47
N THR A 40 11.77 -10.41 -1.49
CA THR A 40 11.84 -9.41 -0.41
C THR A 40 11.03 -8.19 -0.80
N PHE A 41 10.11 -7.80 0.07
CA PHE A 41 9.27 -6.61 -0.08
C PHE A 41 9.42 -5.75 1.17
N TRP A 42 9.06 -4.48 1.07
CA TRP A 42 8.98 -3.60 2.23
C TRP A 42 7.87 -2.57 2.03
N TYR A 43 7.52 -1.86 3.11
CA TYR A 43 6.55 -0.80 3.07
C TYR A 43 7.13 0.48 3.66
N HIS A 44 6.65 1.63 3.19
CA HIS A 44 7.01 2.95 3.70
C HIS A 44 5.87 3.95 3.51
N SER A 45 6.00 5.13 4.13
CA SER A 45 5.06 6.24 3.93
C SER A 45 5.09 6.76 2.51
#